data_AF-A0A916DJD2-F1
#
_entry.id   AF-A0A916DJD2-F1
#
_cell.length_a   1.000
_cell.length_b   1.000
_cell.length_c   1.000
_cell.angle_alpha   90.00
_cell.angle_beta   90.00
_cell.angle_gamma   90.00
#
_symmetry.space_group_name_H-M   'P 1'
#
loop_
_entity.id
_entity.type
_entity.pdbx_description
1 polymer ?
#
loop_
_entity_poly.entity_id
_entity_poly.type
_entity_poly.pdbx_seq_one_letter_code
_entity_poly.pdbx_strand_id
1 'polypeptide(L)'
;MPPADTHQRSVSWFTLIGAIAALVHYTAAVGLESVGIPAAWANPSGFLLAFPVSYFGHRHLSFPGRTNSHRQSMPRFFVVAVGGFAANHLLLLMGLQVFSLPFWLLLGIIMLIVAIGTYLLSRYWAFTAR
;
A
#
# COMPACT_ATOMS: atom_id res chain seq x y z
N MET A 1 6.84 -23.69 -28.41
CA MET A 1 6.17 -22.49 -27.85
C MET A 1 6.45 -22.46 -26.35
N PRO A 2 7.30 -21.55 -25.83
CA PRO A 2 7.45 -21.41 -24.39
C PRO A 2 6.19 -20.76 -23.80
N PRO A 3 5.67 -21.20 -22.63
CA PRO A 3 4.43 -20.67 -22.06
C PRO A 3 4.67 -19.27 -21.49
N ALA A 4 3.89 -18.30 -21.95
CA ALA A 4 3.98 -16.89 -21.57
C ALA A 4 3.35 -16.57 -20.19
N ASP A 5 2.85 -17.56 -19.45
CA ASP A 5 1.72 -17.32 -18.55
C ASP A 5 2.04 -17.25 -17.04
N THR A 6 3.26 -17.61 -16.62
CA THR A 6 3.59 -17.65 -15.19
C THR A 6 3.98 -16.29 -14.58
N HIS A 7 4.56 -15.38 -15.38
CA HIS A 7 5.06 -14.11 -14.87
C HIS A 7 3.95 -13.04 -14.75
N GLN A 8 3.04 -12.97 -15.74
CA GLN A 8 1.91 -12.04 -15.74
C GLN A 8 0.91 -12.34 -14.60
N ARG A 9 0.62 -13.62 -14.33
CA ARG A 9 -0.27 -14.01 -13.22
C ARG A 9 0.25 -13.53 -11.86
N SER A 10 1.56 -13.63 -11.62
CA SER A 10 2.16 -13.18 -10.36
C SER A 10 2.04 -11.67 -10.14
N VAL A 11 2.21 -10.88 -11.21
CA VAL A 11 2.11 -9.41 -11.14
C VAL A 11 0.66 -8.99 -10.90
N SER A 12 -0.31 -9.62 -11.56
CA SER A 12 -1.75 -9.34 -11.36
C SER A 12 -2.20 -9.65 -9.93
N TRP A 13 -1.83 -10.81 -9.37
CA TRP A 13 -2.15 -11.15 -7.98
C TRP A 13 -1.45 -10.23 -7.00
N PHE A 14 -0.20 -9.83 -7.28
CA PHE A 14 0.54 -8.91 -6.43
C PHE A 14 -0.16 -7.55 -6.34
N THR A 15 -0.55 -6.98 -7.47
CA THR A 15 -1.30 -5.72 -7.52
C THR A 15 -2.66 -5.84 -6.83
N LEU A 16 -3.37 -6.96 -7.03
CA LEU A 16 -4.68 -7.18 -6.42
C LEU A 16 -4.59 -7.27 -4.88
N ILE A 17 -3.62 -8.01 -4.35
CA ILE A 17 -3.41 -8.11 -2.90
C ILE A 17 -3.01 -6.76 -2.32
N GLY A 18 -2.17 -5.99 -3.02
CA GLY A 18 -1.84 -4.62 -2.64
C GLY A 18 -3.07 -3.69 -2.61
N ALA A 19 -3.95 -3.79 -3.60
CA ALA A 19 -5.19 -3.01 -3.64
C ALA A 19 -6.15 -3.39 -2.49
N ILE A 20 -6.29 -4.68 -2.19
CA ILE A 20 -7.08 -5.15 -1.04
C ILE A 20 -6.50 -4.63 0.26
N ALA A 21 -5.17 -4.69 0.44
CA ALA A 21 -4.51 -4.16 1.62
C ALA A 21 -4.72 -2.64 1.76
N ALA A 22 -4.61 -1.87 0.67
CA ALA A 22 -4.90 -0.44 0.68
C ALA A 22 -6.36 -0.15 1.06
N LEU A 23 -7.31 -0.96 0.57
CA LEU A 23 -8.72 -0.82 0.93
C LEU A 23 -8.95 -1.11 2.43
N VAL A 24 -8.35 -2.17 2.96
CA VAL A 24 -8.41 -2.51 4.39
C VAL A 24 -7.79 -1.40 5.24
N HIS A 25 -6.65 -0.84 4.81
CA HIS A 25 -6.03 0.29 5.50
C HIS A 25 -6.99 1.47 5.54
N TYR A 26 -7.54 1.87 4.40
CA TYR A 26 -8.48 2.99 4.30
C TYR A 26 -9.70 2.79 5.21
N THR A 27 -10.39 1.65 5.10
CA THR A 27 -11.61 1.39 5.88
C THR A 27 -11.32 1.27 7.37
N ALA A 28 -10.20 0.66 7.77
CA ALA A 28 -9.79 0.58 9.16
C ALA A 28 -9.44 1.96 9.72
N ALA A 29 -8.69 2.78 8.99
CA ALA A 29 -8.33 4.13 9.42
C ALA A 29 -9.58 5.02 9.58
N VAL A 30 -10.49 4.99 8.61
CA VAL A 30 -11.76 5.75 8.67
C VAL A 30 -12.66 5.24 9.80
N GLY A 31 -12.74 3.92 9.99
CA GLY A 31 -13.52 3.31 11.07
C GLY A 31 -12.95 3.63 12.46
N LEU A 32 -11.63 3.73 12.61
CA LEU A 32 -10.99 4.12 13.87
C LEU A 32 -11.22 5.61 14.16
N GLU A 33 -11.14 6.47 13.14
CA GLU A 33 -11.40 7.89 13.30
C GLU A 33 -12.88 8.17 13.65
N SER A 34 -13.82 7.43 13.05
CA SER A 34 -15.25 7.59 13.33
C SER A 34 -15.66 7.22 14.76
N VAL A 35 -14.86 6.41 15.46
CA VAL A 35 -15.06 6.09 16.89
C VAL A 35 -14.28 7.02 17.83
N GLY A 36 -13.71 8.11 17.30
CA GLY A 36 -13.06 9.17 18.08
C GLY A 36 -11.56 9.01 18.26
N ILE A 37 -10.91 8.05 17.57
CA ILE A 37 -9.44 7.97 17.59
C ILE A 37 -8.86 9.10 16.75
N PRO A 38 -7.93 9.91 17.28
CA PRO A 38 -7.34 11.00 16.51
C PRO A 38 -6.69 10.51 15.21
N ALA A 39 -6.78 11.29 14.14
CA ALA A 39 -6.20 10.99 12.82
C ALA A 39 -4.72 10.54 12.87
N ALA A 40 -3.94 11.12 13.79
CA ALA A 40 -2.55 10.78 14.05
C ALA A 40 -2.35 9.32 14.47
N TRP A 41 -3.34 8.70 15.11
CA TRP A 41 -3.32 7.31 15.57
C TRP A 41 -4.18 6.40 14.69
N ALA A 42 -5.29 6.91 14.14
CA ALA A 42 -6.17 6.15 13.28
C ALA A 42 -5.47 5.69 11.99
N ASN A 43 -4.71 6.58 11.34
CA ASN A 43 -4.02 6.25 10.08
C ASN A 43 -2.91 5.18 10.27
N PRO A 44 -1.97 5.31 11.23
CA PRO A 44 -1.00 4.25 11.51
C PRO A 44 -1.63 2.94 11.97
N SER A 45 -2.68 3.00 12.79
CA SER A 45 -3.37 1.79 13.25
C SER A 45 -4.04 1.05 12.09
N GLY A 46 -4.68 1.77 11.17
CA GLY A 46 -5.24 1.18 9.95
C GLY A 46 -4.17 0.50 9.08
N PHE A 47 -2.99 1.11 8.96
CA PHE A 47 -1.87 0.52 8.24
C PHE A 47 -1.36 -0.77 8.92
N LEU A 48 -1.24 -0.76 10.25
CA LEU A 48 -0.86 -1.95 11.02
C LEU A 48 -1.86 -3.09 10.89
N LEU A 49 -3.15 -2.79 10.77
CA LEU A 49 -4.20 -3.81 10.53
C LEU A 49 -4.18 -4.35 9.10
N ALA A 50 -3.87 -3.51 8.12
CA ALA A 50 -3.75 -3.91 6.71
C ALA A 50 -2.49 -4.73 6.43
N PHE A 51 -1.43 -4.52 7.21
CA PHE A 51 -0.14 -5.14 7.00
C PHE A 51 -0.18 -6.69 7.07
N PRO A 52 -0.80 -7.33 8.08
CA PRO A 52 -1.05 -8.77 8.09
C PRO A 52 -1.88 -9.25 6.90
N VAL A 53 -2.89 -8.48 6.47
CA VAL A 53 -3.74 -8.87 5.33
C VAL A 53 -2.93 -8.96 4.04
N SER A 54 -2.05 -7.98 3.79
CA SER A 54 -1.10 -8.05 2.67
C SER A 54 -0.16 -9.25 2.81
N TYR A 55 0.42 -9.46 4.01
CA TYR A 55 1.34 -10.56 4.28
C TYR A 55 0.70 -11.94 4.05
N PHE A 56 -0.49 -12.18 4.62
CA PHE A 56 -1.21 -13.45 4.48
C PHE A 56 -1.76 -13.65 3.06
N GLY A 57 -2.21 -12.57 2.41
CA GLY A 57 -2.65 -12.59 1.02
C GLY A 57 -1.52 -13.01 0.07
N HIS A 58 -0.34 -12.40 0.19
CA HIS A 58 0.83 -12.80 -0.61
C HIS A 58 1.29 -14.22 -0.27
N ARG A 59 1.20 -14.63 1.00
CA ARG A 59 1.56 -15.99 1.45
C ARG A 59 0.62 -17.09 0.94
N HIS A 60 -0.69 -16.84 0.86
CA HIS A 60 -1.69 -17.87 0.51
C HIS A 60 -2.08 -17.87 -0.97
N LEU A 61 -2.17 -16.71 -1.62
CA LEU A 61 -2.74 -16.59 -2.97
C LEU A 61 -1.68 -16.46 -4.07
N SER A 62 -0.51 -15.90 -3.79
CA SER A 62 0.47 -15.67 -4.87
C SER A 62 1.16 -16.95 -5.34
N PHE A 63 1.45 -17.93 -4.48
CA PHE A 63 2.05 -19.21 -4.93
C PHE A 63 1.84 -20.36 -3.92
N PRO A 64 1.00 -21.36 -4.22
CA PRO A 64 1.16 -22.68 -3.61
C PRO A 64 2.46 -23.29 -4.19
N GLY A 65 3.59 -23.22 -3.46
CA GLY A 65 4.73 -24.12 -3.69
C GLY A 65 6.07 -23.57 -4.22
N ARG A 66 6.38 -22.27 -4.18
CA ARG A 66 7.76 -21.77 -4.51
C ARG A 66 8.34 -20.88 -3.41
N THR A 67 8.91 -21.54 -2.41
CA THR A 67 9.45 -20.98 -1.15
C THR A 67 10.76 -20.19 -1.29
N ASN A 68 11.52 -20.33 -2.38
CA ASN A 68 12.88 -19.76 -2.46
C ASN A 68 12.98 -18.30 -2.98
N SER A 69 12.00 -17.78 -3.74
CA SER A 69 12.05 -16.39 -4.24
C SER A 69 11.43 -15.36 -3.29
N HIS A 70 10.71 -15.80 -2.25
CA HIS A 70 9.91 -14.94 -1.36
C HIS A 70 10.77 -14.07 -0.41
N ARG A 71 11.94 -14.55 0.03
CA ARG A 71 12.74 -13.87 1.06
C ARG A 71 13.44 -12.59 0.57
N GLN A 72 13.65 -12.42 -0.73
CA GLN A 72 14.33 -11.23 -1.29
C GLN A 72 13.38 -10.11 -1.71
N SER A 73 12.16 -10.43 -2.16
CA SER A 73 11.19 -9.43 -2.64
C SER A 73 10.42 -8.75 -1.50
N MET A 74 10.23 -9.47 -0.39
CA MET A 74 9.49 -8.99 0.79
C MET A 74 10.10 -7.77 1.48
N PRO A 75 11.40 -7.72 1.81
CA PRO A 75 11.98 -6.54 2.44
C PRO A 75 11.96 -5.32 1.52
N ARG A 76 12.11 -5.50 0.20
CA ARG A 76 11.98 -4.40 -0.76
C ARG A 76 10.55 -3.86 -0.81
N PHE A 77 9.56 -4.76 -0.82
CA PHE A 77 8.15 -4.37 -0.72
C PHE A 77 7.85 -3.66 0.59
N PHE A 78 8.40 -4.15 1.71
CA PHE A 78 8.25 -3.52 3.02
C PHE A 78 8.79 -2.08 3.03
N VAL A 79 9.99 -1.86 2.49
CA VAL A 79 10.59 -0.52 2.39
C VAL A 79 9.72 0.41 1.55
N VAL A 80 9.20 -0.05 0.41
CA VAL A 80 8.30 0.74 -0.43
C VAL A 80 6.97 1.02 0.27
N ALA A 81 6.38 0.03 0.93
CA ALA A 81 5.12 0.17 1.66
C ALA A 81 5.25 1.13 2.85
N VAL A 82 6.32 1.00 3.65
CA VAL A 82 6.60 1.89 4.78
C VAL A 82 6.96 3.29 4.30
N GLY A 83 7.74 3.43 3.23
CA GLY A 83 8.07 4.73 2.64
C GLY A 83 6.83 5.45 2.10
N GLY A 84 5.98 4.73 1.37
CA GLY A 84 4.69 5.23 0.90
C GLY A 84 3.75 5.60 2.06
N PHE A 85 3.68 4.76 3.09
CA PHE A 85 2.92 5.05 4.30
C PHE A 85 3.43 6.29 5.04
N ALA A 86 4.74 6.44 5.21
CA ALA A 86 5.33 7.61 5.87
C ALA A 86 5.00 8.90 5.09
N ALA A 87 5.14 8.88 3.77
CA ALA A 87 4.73 10.00 2.92
C ALA A 87 3.23 10.29 3.05
N ASN A 88 2.38 9.26 3.03
CA ASN A 88 0.94 9.40 3.22
C ASN A 88 0.59 10.02 4.58
N HIS A 89 1.20 9.52 5.65
CA HIS A 89 0.93 9.97 7.00
C HIS A 89 1.36 11.43 7.22
N LEU A 90 2.54 11.81 6.72
CA LEU A 90 3.03 13.19 6.80
C LEU A 90 2.13 14.15 6.01
N LEU A 91 1.81 13.80 4.76
CA LEU A 91 0.91 14.60 3.93
C LEU A 91 -0.48 14.72 4.57
N LEU A 92 -0.97 13.67 5.23
CA LEU A 92 -2.25 13.70 5.92
C LEU A 92 -2.24 14.65 7.10
N LEU A 93 -1.22 14.58 7.96
CA LEU A 93 -1.10 15.49 9.11
C LEU A 93 -0.97 16.95 8.66
N MET A 94 -0.16 17.22 7.64
CA MET A 94 -0.04 18.56 7.05
C MET A 94 -1.36 19.00 6.41
N GLY A 95 -2.02 18.10 5.67
CA GLY A 95 -3.28 18.38 4.99
C GLY A 95 -4.40 18.72 5.97
N LEU A 96 -4.47 18.04 7.11
CA LEU A 96 -5.46 18.31 8.16
C LEU A 96 -5.25 19.67 8.84
N GLN A 97 -4.01 20.19 8.82
CA GLN A 97 -3.70 21.53 9.36
C GLN A 97 -4.02 22.64 8.35
N VAL A 98 -3.88 22.37 7.05
CA VAL A 98 -4.05 23.37 5.98
C VAL A 98 -5.47 23.39 5.43
N PHE A 99 -6.11 22.23 5.31
CA PHE A 99 -7.42 22.06 4.70
C PHE A 99 -8.46 21.65 5.74
N SER A 100 -9.61 22.32 5.76
CA SER A 100 -10.77 21.93 6.59
C SER A 100 -11.60 20.80 5.96
N LEU A 101 -10.93 19.81 5.36
CA LEU A 101 -11.58 18.67 4.71
C LEU A 101 -11.83 17.55 5.73
N PRO A 102 -12.92 16.76 5.57
CA PRO A 102 -13.17 15.62 6.42
C PRO A 102 -12.10 14.54 6.22
N PHE A 103 -11.74 13.85 7.30
CA PHE A 103 -10.64 12.88 7.35
C PHE A 103 -10.71 11.82 6.24
N TRP A 104 -11.87 11.20 6.04
CA TRP A 104 -12.08 10.16 5.04
C TRP A 104 -11.80 10.61 3.61
N LEU A 105 -12.14 11.86 3.28
CA LEU A 105 -11.94 12.43 1.95
C LEU A 105 -10.47 12.79 1.74
N LEU A 106 -9.88 13.46 2.73
CA LEU A 106 -8.48 13.88 2.67
C LEU A 106 -7.54 12.66 2.63
N LEU A 107 -7.80 11.62 3.44
CA LEU A 107 -7.06 10.37 3.41
C LEU A 107 -7.14 9.71 2.03
N GLY A 108 -8.34 9.65 1.42
CA GLY A 108 -8.53 9.07 0.10
C GLY A 108 -7.75 9.80 -0.99
N ILE A 109 -7.79 11.14 -0.99
CA ILE A 109 -7.03 11.98 -1.93
C ILE A 109 -5.53 11.75 -1.77
N ILE A 110 -5.02 11.75 -0.54
CA ILE A 110 -3.58 11.60 -0.27
C ILE A 110 -3.12 10.18 -0.59
N MET A 111 -3.91 9.15 -0.32
CA MET A 111 -3.60 7.78 -0.74
C MET A 111 -3.45 7.69 -2.27
N LEU A 112 -4.35 8.35 -3.01
CA LEU A 112 -4.26 8.37 -4.48
C LEU A 112 -3.03 9.13 -4.96
N ILE A 113 -2.74 10.31 -4.39
CA ILE A 113 -1.55 11.10 -4.72
C ILE A 113 -0.27 10.31 -4.46
N VAL A 114 -0.17 9.65 -3.30
CA VAL A 114 0.99 8.84 -2.95
C VAL A 114 1.12 7.63 -3.86
N ALA A 115 0.02 6.93 -4.17
CA ALA A 115 0.02 5.79 -5.09
C ALA A 115 0.50 6.19 -6.50
N ILE A 116 -0.05 7.28 -7.04
CA ILE A 116 0.35 7.82 -8.36
C ILE A 116 1.81 8.29 -8.31
N GLY A 117 2.20 9.04 -7.29
CA GLY A 117 3.57 9.54 -7.12
C GLY A 117 4.59 8.41 -7.03
N THR A 118 4.29 7.36 -6.27
CA THR A 118 5.14 6.16 -6.14
C THR A 118 5.23 5.41 -7.48
N TYR A 119 4.11 5.30 -8.20
CA TYR A 119 4.10 4.70 -9.53
C TYR A 119 4.94 5.51 -10.52
N LEU A 120 4.77 6.83 -10.57
CA LEU A 120 5.57 7.70 -11.44
C LEU A 120 7.05 7.64 -11.08
N LEU A 121 7.41 7.70 -9.79
CA LEU A 121 8.81 7.53 -9.35
C LEU A 121 9.37 6.19 -9.79
N SER A 122 8.63 5.10 -9.57
CA SER A 122 9.06 3.77 -10.00
C SER A 122 9.23 3.68 -11.51
N ARG A 123 8.35 4.36 -12.26
CA ARG A 123 8.39 4.44 -13.73
C ARG A 123 9.62 5.22 -14.18
N TYR A 124 9.77 6.48 -13.77
CA TYR A 124 10.87 7.34 -14.20
C TYR A 124 12.24 6.83 -13.73
N TRP A 125 12.36 6.31 -12.51
CA TRP A 125 13.62 5.75 -12.02
C TRP A 125 14.01 4.45 -12.73
N ALA A 126 13.04 3.60 -13.09
CA ALA A 126 13.29 2.41 -13.91
C ALA A 126 13.59 2.72 -15.38
N PHE A 127 13.14 3.87 -15.90
CA PHE A 127 13.42 4.30 -17.28
C PHE A 127 14.74 5.07 -17.42
N THR A 128 15.29 5.67 -16.36
CA THR A 128 16.63 6.27 -16.37
C THR A 128 17.77 5.25 -16.26
N ALA A 129 17.48 4.00 -15.88
CA ALA A 129 18.48 2.91 -15.86
C ALA A 129 18.66 2.21 -17.21
N ARG A 130 18.50 2.93 -18.33
CA ARG A 130 18.83 2.45 -19.68
C ARG A 130 19.78 3.41 -20.37
#